data_AF-A0A3B4BE89-F1
#
_entry.id   AF-A0A3B4BE89-F1
#
_cell.length_a   1.000
_cell.length_b   1.000
_cell.length_c   1.000
_cell.angle_alpha   90.00
_cell.angle_beta   90.00
_cell.angle_gamma   90.00
#
_symmetry.space_group_name_H-M   'P 1'
#
loop_
_entity.id
_entity.type
_entity.pdbx_description
1 polymer ?
#
loop_
_entity_poly.entity_id
_entity_poly.type
_entity_poly.pdbx_seq_one_letter_code
_entity_poly.pdbx_strand_id
1 'polypeptide(L)'
;MAEHHAAGDGKHKANSSVHGNSRSGGGGGKGGLSGGLTQPAGWQSLLSFSILFLACLAGFSSRLFAVIRFESIIHEFDPWFNYRSTHHLASNGFYEFLNWFDERAWYPLGRIVGGTVYPGLMVTAGLIHYVLNLLHITVHIRDVCVFLAPVFSGLTGAGLLAACFIAIVPGYISRSVAGSFDNEGIAIFALQFTYYLWVCTLNCYFILLKFKRRIVLDFVMSFNGW
;
A
#
# COMPACT_ATOMS: atom_id res chain seq x y z
N MET A 1 -38.49 -63.83 41.98
CA MET A 1 -37.91 -63.68 40.63
C MET A 1 -36.81 -62.63 40.75
N ALA A 2 -35.54 -63.09 40.82
CA ALA A 2 -34.24 -62.39 40.84
C ALA A 2 -34.09 -61.18 41.81
N GLU A 3 -33.42 -61.23 42.97
CA GLU A 3 -32.00 -61.51 43.34
C GLU A 3 -30.92 -60.48 42.88
N HIS A 4 -30.05 -60.18 43.86
CA HIS A 4 -28.68 -59.58 43.84
C HIS A 4 -28.53 -58.06 44.02
N HIS A 5 -28.16 -57.55 45.22
CA HIS A 5 -26.85 -57.55 45.95
C HIS A 5 -25.84 -56.52 45.39
N ALA A 6 -25.57 -55.43 46.15
CA ALA A 6 -24.31 -55.13 46.88
C ALA A 6 -23.22 -54.47 45.98
N ALA A 7 -22.29 -53.59 46.38
CA ALA A 7 -21.79 -53.01 47.63
C ALA A 7 -21.03 -51.70 47.27
N GLY A 8 -21.00 -50.69 48.13
CA GLY A 8 -19.80 -50.31 48.90
C GLY A 8 -19.17 -49.02 48.33
N ASP A 9 -18.39 -48.19 49.01
CA ASP A 9 -18.02 -47.97 50.41
C ASP A 9 -17.24 -46.63 50.39
N GLY A 10 -17.14 -45.90 51.51
CA GLY A 10 -16.00 -44.97 51.70
C GLY A 10 -16.24 -43.47 51.95
N LYS A 11 -16.43 -43.14 53.23
CA LYS A 11 -15.68 -42.12 54.02
C LYS A 11 -15.90 -40.59 53.84
N HIS A 12 -16.42 -40.02 54.94
CA HIS A 12 -15.96 -38.85 55.73
C HIS A 12 -15.87 -37.44 55.09
N LYS A 13 -16.71 -36.49 55.58
CA LYS A 13 -16.37 -35.35 56.51
C LYS A 13 -15.29 -34.39 55.95
N ALA A 14 -15.40 -33.07 55.95
CA ALA A 14 -16.28 -32.14 56.64
C ALA A 14 -16.08 -30.73 56.04
N ASN A 15 -17.20 -30.01 55.90
CA ASN A 15 -17.45 -28.63 56.35
C ASN A 15 -16.54 -27.42 56.01
N SER A 16 -17.27 -26.39 55.55
CA SER A 16 -17.24 -24.98 56.00
C SER A 16 -16.08 -24.09 55.52
N SER A 17 -16.33 -23.12 54.61
CA SER A 17 -16.83 -21.73 54.86
C SER A 17 -15.68 -20.81 55.32
N VAL A 18 -15.51 -19.53 54.94
CA VAL A 18 -16.43 -18.54 54.41
C VAL A 18 -15.65 -17.22 54.12
N HIS A 19 -16.21 -16.42 53.21
CA HIS A 19 -16.12 -14.96 53.06
C HIS A 19 -14.83 -14.24 52.65
N GLY A 20 -15.04 -13.33 51.68
CA GLY A 20 -14.08 -12.35 51.20
C GLY A 20 -13.98 -11.11 52.09
N ASN A 21 -13.10 -10.19 51.69
CA ASN A 21 -13.16 -8.81 52.14
C ASN A 21 -12.49 -7.87 51.12
N SER A 22 -13.30 -6.99 50.56
CA SER A 22 -12.93 -5.79 49.83
C SER A 22 -12.47 -4.69 50.79
N ARG A 23 -11.39 -3.96 50.47
CA ARG A 23 -11.13 -2.63 51.06
C ARG A 23 -10.55 -1.65 50.04
N SER A 24 -11.26 -0.53 49.94
CA SER A 24 -10.88 0.74 49.33
C SER A 24 -10.34 1.70 50.40
N GLY A 25 -9.56 2.68 49.97
CA GLY A 25 -9.04 3.83 50.75
C GLY A 25 -7.63 4.15 50.27
N GLY A 26 -7.26 5.34 49.79
CA GLY A 26 -7.77 6.70 50.01
C GLY A 26 -6.60 7.55 50.54
N GLY A 27 -6.31 8.71 49.93
CA GLY A 27 -5.39 9.69 50.51
C GLY A 27 -4.42 10.34 49.52
N GLY A 28 -4.57 11.66 49.33
CA GLY A 28 -3.84 12.45 48.33
C GLY A 28 -2.38 12.76 48.65
N GLY A 29 -1.63 13.00 47.57
CA GLY A 29 -0.29 13.59 47.59
C GLY A 29 -0.26 14.80 46.66
N LYS A 30 0.02 15.98 47.23
CA LYS A 30 0.44 17.17 46.49
C LYS A 30 1.72 16.83 45.69
N GLY A 31 1.76 17.12 44.39
CA GLY A 31 2.98 16.98 43.62
C GLY A 31 2.87 17.42 42.16
N GLY A 32 3.64 18.45 41.81
CA GLY A 32 4.30 18.53 40.51
C GLY A 32 3.58 19.27 39.38
N LEU A 33 4.02 20.51 39.13
CA LEU A 33 3.96 21.20 37.83
C LEU A 33 4.81 20.47 36.76
N SER A 34 4.56 19.18 36.51
CA SER A 34 5.31 18.40 35.52
C SER A 34 4.47 17.23 35.00
N GLY A 35 3.30 17.53 34.42
CA GLY A 35 2.35 16.53 33.92
C GLY A 35 2.17 16.51 32.40
N GLY A 36 2.94 17.29 31.63
CA GLY A 36 2.68 17.48 30.20
C GLY A 36 3.53 16.65 29.23
N LEU A 37 4.63 16.02 29.68
CA LEU A 37 5.66 15.45 28.78
C LEU A 37 5.64 13.92 28.64
N THR A 38 4.75 13.21 29.33
CA THR A 38 4.79 11.75 29.40
C THR A 38 3.45 11.10 29.04
N GLN A 39 3.02 11.31 27.80
CA GLN A 39 2.17 10.33 27.10
C GLN A 39 3.12 9.40 26.32
N PRO A 40 3.51 8.23 26.85
CA PRO A 40 4.43 7.30 26.16
C PRO A 40 3.90 6.86 24.78
N ALA A 41 2.58 6.87 24.60
CA ALA A 41 1.94 6.59 23.31
C ALA A 41 2.22 7.68 22.24
N GLY A 42 2.35 8.94 22.64
CA GLY A 42 2.63 10.05 21.73
C GLY A 42 4.05 10.00 21.16
N TRP A 43 5.04 9.77 22.02
CA TRP A 43 6.45 9.64 21.61
C TRP A 43 6.67 8.41 20.73
N GLN A 44 6.03 7.28 21.02
CA GLN A 44 6.11 6.08 20.18
C GLN A 44 5.47 6.29 18.80
N SER A 45 4.34 6.99 18.74
CA SER A 45 3.68 7.31 17.47
C SER A 45 4.49 8.30 16.64
N LEU A 46 5.08 9.33 17.28
CA LEU A 46 5.96 10.29 16.63
C LEU A 46 7.22 9.64 16.09
N LEU A 47 7.87 8.76 16.87
CA LEU A 47 9.03 7.99 16.42
C LEU A 47 8.66 7.08 15.25
N SER A 48 7.53 6.38 15.34
CA SER A 48 7.07 5.49 14.27
C SER A 48 6.81 6.25 12.96
N PHE A 49 6.11 7.38 13.06
CA PHE A 49 5.86 8.26 11.93
C PHE A 49 7.16 8.82 11.34
N SER A 50 8.09 9.27 12.19
CA SER A 50 9.37 9.82 11.76
C SER A 50 10.23 8.80 11.02
N ILE A 51 10.29 7.57 11.51
CA ILE A 51 11.06 6.49 10.86
C ILE A 51 10.41 6.12 9.52
N LEU A 52 9.09 6.01 9.45
CA LEU A 52 8.39 5.73 8.18
C LEU A 52 8.58 6.86 7.17
N PHE A 53 8.53 8.11 7.61
CA PHE A 53 8.78 9.28 6.77
C PHE A 53 10.21 9.28 6.23
N LEU A 54 11.21 9.02 7.08
CA LEU A 54 12.61 8.91 6.67
C LEU A 54 12.84 7.72 5.72
N ALA A 55 12.20 6.57 5.95
CA ALA A 55 12.28 5.41 5.06
C ALA A 55 11.69 5.72 3.68
N CYS A 56 10.52 6.40 3.63
CA CYS A 56 9.91 6.85 2.40
C CYS A 56 10.82 7.84 1.66
N LEU A 57 11.39 8.82 2.37
CA LEU A 57 12.30 9.81 1.80
C LEU A 57 13.60 9.18 1.29
N ALA A 58 14.17 8.21 2.01
CA ALA A 58 15.33 7.44 1.58
C ALA A 58 15.01 6.57 0.34
N GLY A 59 13.84 5.93 0.30
CA GLY A 59 13.37 5.17 -0.85
C GLY A 59 13.17 6.04 -2.09
N PHE A 60 12.57 7.22 -1.93
CA PHE A 60 12.37 8.19 -3.01
C PHE A 60 13.71 8.75 -3.51
N SER A 61 14.56 9.23 -2.60
CA SER A 61 15.85 9.85 -2.95
C SER A 61 16.84 8.89 -3.62
N SER A 62 16.91 7.64 -3.17
CA SER A 62 17.79 6.62 -3.80
C SER A 62 17.45 6.36 -5.27
N ARG A 63 16.19 6.57 -5.68
CA ARG A 63 15.70 6.34 -7.05
C ARG A 63 15.83 7.55 -7.97
N LEU A 64 16.14 8.73 -7.43
CA LEU A 64 16.33 9.97 -8.22
C LEU A 64 17.71 10.05 -8.88
N PHE A 65 18.62 9.15 -8.56
CA PHE A 65 20.02 9.26 -8.98
C PHE A 65 20.22 9.35 -10.50
N ALA A 66 19.41 8.63 -11.28
CA ALA A 66 19.46 8.71 -12.74
C ALA A 66 19.04 10.09 -13.27
N VAL A 67 18.00 10.69 -12.69
CA VAL A 67 17.47 12.01 -13.08
C VAL A 67 18.35 13.16 -12.59
N ILE A 68 19.11 12.98 -11.51
CA ILE A 68 20.05 14.01 -11.04
C ILE A 68 21.31 14.03 -11.91
N ARG A 69 21.75 12.86 -12.38
CA ARG A 69 23.00 12.71 -13.14
C ARG A 69 22.80 12.94 -14.64
N PHE A 70 21.61 12.64 -15.16
CA PHE A 70 21.23 12.80 -16.56
C PHE A 70 19.98 13.67 -16.69
N GLU A 71 19.47 13.89 -17.90
CA GLU A 71 18.22 14.63 -18.09
C GLU A 71 17.01 13.80 -17.62
N SER A 72 15.94 14.46 -17.17
CA SER A 72 14.68 13.84 -16.79
C SER A 72 13.93 13.33 -18.03
N ILE A 73 14.38 12.19 -18.55
CA ILE A 73 13.84 11.52 -19.74
C ILE A 73 13.45 10.10 -19.36
N ILE A 74 12.51 9.54 -20.11
CA ILE A 74 12.14 8.13 -19.98
C ILE A 74 13.28 7.27 -20.51
N HIS A 75 13.75 6.37 -19.67
CA HIS A 75 14.81 5.42 -20.02
C HIS A 75 14.19 4.08 -20.39
N GLU A 76 14.93 3.27 -21.14
CA GLU A 76 14.51 1.96 -21.67
C GLU A 76 13.50 2.05 -22.84
N PHE A 77 13.33 0.94 -23.56
CA PHE A 77 12.53 0.88 -24.79
C PHE A 77 11.02 0.73 -24.50
N ASP A 78 10.66 -0.15 -23.58
CA ASP A 78 9.26 -0.49 -23.27
C ASP A 78 8.45 0.71 -22.73
N PRO A 79 9.00 1.55 -21.84
CA PRO A 79 8.27 2.69 -21.27
C PRO A 79 7.82 3.76 -22.29
N TRP A 80 8.41 3.82 -23.49
CA TRP A 80 7.99 4.76 -24.53
C TRP A 80 6.57 4.49 -25.02
N PHE A 81 6.18 3.22 -25.13
CA PHE A 81 4.82 2.85 -25.50
C PHE A 81 3.83 3.25 -24.41
N ASN A 82 4.19 3.01 -23.14
CA ASN A 82 3.37 3.40 -21.99
C ASN A 82 3.20 4.91 -21.94
N TYR A 83 4.26 5.68 -22.14
CA TYR A 83 4.20 7.15 -22.18
C TYR A 83 3.33 7.66 -23.32
N ARG A 84 3.47 7.11 -24.54
CA ARG A 84 2.63 7.49 -25.69
C ARG A 84 1.15 7.23 -25.41
N SER A 85 0.85 6.09 -24.80
CA SER A 85 -0.50 5.70 -24.41
C SER A 85 -1.09 6.65 -23.35
N THR A 86 -0.29 7.00 -22.34
CA THR A 86 -0.68 7.98 -21.31
C THR A 86 -0.88 9.37 -21.89
N HIS A 87 -0.02 9.80 -22.82
CA HIS A 87 -0.16 11.07 -23.52
C HIS A 87 -1.47 11.11 -24.33
N HIS A 88 -1.80 10.04 -25.04
CA HIS A 88 -3.07 9.92 -25.76
C HIS A 88 -4.28 9.99 -24.81
N LEU A 89 -4.22 9.29 -23.67
CA LEU A 89 -5.26 9.33 -22.65
C LEU A 89 -5.43 10.73 -22.04
N ALA A 90 -4.32 11.45 -21.80
CA ALA A 90 -4.35 12.80 -21.26
C ALA A 90 -4.90 13.83 -22.26
N SER A 91 -4.67 13.66 -23.57
CA SER A 91 -5.11 14.61 -24.59
C SER A 91 -6.54 14.36 -25.10
N ASN A 92 -6.93 13.08 -25.27
CA ASN A 92 -8.19 12.71 -25.92
C ASN A 92 -9.25 12.20 -24.94
N GLY A 93 -8.85 11.95 -23.69
CA GLY A 93 -9.73 11.44 -22.64
C GLY A 93 -9.84 9.91 -22.63
N PHE A 94 -10.57 9.41 -21.64
CA PHE A 94 -10.63 7.98 -21.33
C PHE A 94 -11.42 7.15 -22.35
N TYR A 95 -12.55 7.66 -22.85
CA TYR A 95 -13.39 6.93 -23.81
C TYR A 95 -12.72 6.74 -25.16
N GLU A 96 -12.03 7.77 -25.65
CA GLU A 96 -11.24 7.70 -26.89
C GLU A 96 -10.06 6.75 -26.71
N PHE A 97 -9.40 6.77 -25.54
CA PHE A 97 -8.32 5.84 -25.25
C PHE A 97 -8.76 4.36 -25.29
N LEU A 98 -9.93 4.04 -24.73
CA LEU A 98 -10.45 2.67 -24.76
C LEU A 98 -10.79 2.17 -26.17
N ASN A 99 -11.19 3.08 -27.07
CA ASN A 99 -11.48 2.76 -28.47
C ASN A 99 -10.29 3.05 -29.40
N TRP A 100 -9.09 3.29 -28.84
CA TRP A 100 -7.95 3.74 -29.63
C TRP A 100 -7.40 2.62 -30.52
N PHE A 101 -7.44 2.88 -31.83
CA PHE A 101 -6.75 2.12 -32.85
C PHE A 101 -5.49 2.86 -33.30
N ASP A 102 -4.32 2.24 -33.16
CA ASP A 102 -3.04 2.80 -33.56
C ASP A 102 -2.63 2.28 -34.94
N GLU A 103 -2.84 3.11 -35.96
CA GLU A 103 -2.42 2.84 -37.34
C GLU A 103 -0.91 3.00 -37.56
N ARG A 104 -0.21 3.67 -36.64
CA ARG A 104 1.24 3.95 -36.78
C ARG A 104 2.11 2.78 -36.35
N ALA A 105 1.55 1.84 -35.59
CA ALA A 105 2.22 0.62 -35.18
C ALA A 105 1.82 -0.54 -36.09
N TRP A 106 2.72 -1.50 -36.33
CA TRP A 106 2.41 -2.73 -37.08
C TRP A 106 1.83 -2.49 -38.49
N TYR A 107 2.46 -1.64 -39.29
CA TYR A 107 2.06 -1.47 -40.70
C TYR A 107 2.14 -2.80 -41.46
N PRO A 108 1.10 -3.19 -42.23
CA PRO A 108 -0.12 -2.45 -42.60
C PRO A 108 -1.37 -2.75 -41.73
N LEU A 109 -1.25 -3.59 -40.70
CA LEU A 109 -2.39 -4.10 -39.92
C LEU A 109 -2.90 -3.12 -38.85
N GLY A 110 -2.02 -2.30 -38.26
CA GLY A 110 -2.35 -1.49 -37.09
C GLY A 110 -2.41 -2.33 -35.79
N ARG A 111 -2.66 -1.65 -34.66
CA ARG A 111 -2.88 -2.31 -33.35
C ARG A 111 -4.09 -1.67 -32.64
N ILE A 112 -5.03 -2.49 -32.20
CA ILE A 112 -6.11 -2.06 -31.28
C ILE A 112 -5.49 -1.93 -29.89
N VAL A 113 -5.22 -0.70 -29.43
CA VAL A 113 -4.50 -0.48 -28.17
C VAL A 113 -5.41 -0.65 -26.96
N GLY A 114 -6.61 -0.09 -27.00
CA GLY A 114 -7.52 -0.09 -25.84
C GLY A 114 -7.94 -1.47 -25.34
N GLY A 115 -7.92 -2.49 -26.20
CA GLY A 115 -8.22 -3.88 -25.84
C GLY A 115 -6.99 -4.78 -25.64
N THR A 116 -5.78 -4.32 -25.94
CA THR A 116 -4.54 -5.14 -25.86
C THR A 116 -3.53 -4.62 -24.83
N VAL A 117 -3.94 -3.66 -24.01
CA VAL A 117 -3.10 -3.01 -23.01
C VAL A 117 -3.83 -2.94 -21.68
N TYR A 118 -3.06 -3.10 -20.61
CA TYR A 118 -3.53 -2.91 -19.24
C TYR A 118 -3.56 -1.41 -18.90
N PRO A 119 -4.74 -0.80 -18.72
CA PRO A 119 -4.87 0.66 -18.61
C PRO A 119 -4.45 1.19 -17.23
N GLY A 120 -4.14 0.33 -16.26
CA GLY A 120 -3.93 0.73 -14.86
C GLY A 120 -2.85 1.79 -14.68
N LEU A 121 -1.71 1.65 -15.36
CA LEU A 121 -0.60 2.59 -15.29
C LEU A 121 -0.95 3.93 -15.96
N MET A 122 -1.53 3.89 -17.16
CA MET A 122 -1.92 5.09 -17.91
C MET A 122 -3.00 5.89 -17.18
N VAL A 123 -4.01 5.22 -16.64
CA VAL A 123 -5.10 5.85 -15.87
C VAL A 123 -4.56 6.46 -14.58
N THR A 124 -3.66 5.78 -13.88
CA THR A 124 -3.06 6.31 -12.64
C THR A 124 -2.27 7.59 -12.92
N ALA A 125 -1.42 7.58 -13.96
CA ALA A 125 -0.65 8.76 -14.37
C ALA A 125 -1.56 9.90 -14.86
N GLY A 126 -2.57 9.59 -15.67
CA GLY A 126 -3.54 10.57 -16.19
C GLY A 126 -4.39 11.19 -15.07
N LEU A 127 -4.79 10.40 -14.08
CA LEU A 127 -5.52 10.90 -12.91
C LEU A 127 -4.67 11.86 -12.08
N ILE A 128 -3.40 11.50 -11.81
CA ILE A 128 -2.47 12.38 -11.09
C ILE A 128 -2.30 13.68 -11.85
N HIS A 129 -2.05 13.63 -13.17
CA HIS A 129 -1.93 14.82 -14.01
C HIS A 129 -3.21 15.68 -13.98
N TYR A 130 -4.39 15.07 -14.04
CA TYR A 130 -5.67 15.78 -13.92
C TYR A 130 -5.82 16.49 -12.57
N VAL A 131 -5.52 15.80 -11.46
CA VAL A 131 -5.58 16.38 -10.10
C VAL A 131 -4.58 17.53 -9.94
N LEU A 132 -3.35 17.41 -10.46
CA LEU A 132 -2.37 18.50 -10.41
C LEU A 132 -2.85 19.74 -11.19
N ASN A 133 -3.44 19.52 -12.37
CA ASN A 133 -4.00 20.61 -13.17
C ASN A 133 -5.22 21.28 -12.50
N LEU A 134 -6.05 20.51 -11.78
CA LEU A 134 -7.13 21.09 -10.96
C LEU A 134 -6.59 22.01 -9.84
N LEU A 135 -5.43 21.66 -9.28
CA LEU A 135 -4.73 22.49 -8.29
C LEU A 135 -3.96 23.66 -8.91
N HIS A 136 -4.12 23.92 -10.21
CA HIS A 136 -3.42 24.96 -10.98
C HIS A 136 -1.88 24.80 -10.97
N ILE A 137 -1.38 23.58 -10.75
CA ILE A 137 0.04 23.26 -10.87
C ILE A 137 0.24 22.64 -12.25
N THR A 138 0.58 23.46 -13.24
CA THR A 138 0.75 23.04 -14.64
C THR A 138 2.05 22.25 -14.81
N VAL A 139 1.97 20.92 -14.70
CA VAL A 139 3.11 20.01 -14.88
C VAL A 139 2.94 19.24 -16.19
N HIS A 140 4.01 19.08 -16.96
CA HIS A 140 3.97 18.28 -18.17
C HIS A 140 3.76 16.79 -17.84
N ILE A 141 3.00 16.10 -18.69
CA ILE A 141 2.71 14.66 -18.51
C ILE A 141 3.97 13.80 -18.43
N ARG A 142 5.06 14.22 -19.09
CA ARG A 142 6.37 13.55 -19.01
C ARG A 142 6.92 13.52 -17.60
N ASP A 143 6.86 14.63 -16.87
CA ASP A 143 7.42 14.72 -15.53
C ASP A 143 6.60 13.86 -14.55
N VAL A 144 5.27 13.83 -14.73
CA VAL A 144 4.39 12.92 -13.98
C VAL A 144 4.79 11.46 -14.20
N CYS A 145 5.03 11.05 -15.46
CA CYS A 145 5.44 9.68 -15.77
C CYS A 145 6.82 9.34 -15.20
N VAL A 146 7.79 10.27 -15.25
CA VAL A 146 9.16 10.05 -14.76
C VAL A 146 9.19 9.87 -13.23
N PHE A 147 8.41 10.65 -12.49
CA PHE A 147 8.38 10.61 -11.02
C PHE A 147 7.37 9.61 -10.44
N LEU A 148 6.55 8.96 -11.27
CA LEU A 148 5.52 8.03 -10.81
C LEU A 148 6.11 6.87 -10.00
N ALA A 149 7.12 6.18 -10.54
CA ALA A 149 7.71 5.00 -9.92
C ALA A 149 8.37 5.31 -8.55
N PRO A 150 9.19 6.38 -8.40
CA PRO A 150 9.69 6.80 -7.08
C PRO A 150 8.59 7.11 -6.06
N VAL A 151 7.51 7.79 -6.48
CA VAL A 151 6.39 8.13 -5.58
C VAL A 151 5.70 6.88 -5.06
N PHE A 152 5.36 5.94 -5.93
CA PHE A 152 4.74 4.68 -5.50
C PHE A 152 5.67 3.82 -4.65
N SER A 153 6.97 3.85 -4.93
CA SER A 153 7.96 3.16 -4.10
C SER A 153 7.99 3.68 -2.67
N GLY A 154 7.94 5.00 -2.46
CA GLY A 154 7.84 5.59 -1.12
C GLY A 154 6.60 5.13 -0.34
N LEU A 155 5.51 4.83 -1.05
CA LEU A 155 4.26 4.33 -0.46
C LEU A 155 4.30 2.82 -0.11
N THR A 156 5.30 2.05 -0.57
CA THR A 156 5.39 0.59 -0.34
C THR A 156 5.77 0.15 1.08
N GLY A 157 5.73 1.03 2.08
CA GLY A 157 6.12 0.71 3.46
C GLY A 157 5.09 -0.13 4.21
N ALA A 158 5.44 -1.37 4.56
CA ALA A 158 4.67 -2.21 5.48
C ALA A 158 5.49 -2.44 6.77
N GLY A 159 5.12 -1.77 7.87
CA GLY A 159 5.82 -1.89 9.16
C GLY A 159 7.20 -1.22 9.21
N LEU A 160 7.69 -0.86 10.40
CA LEU A 160 8.89 -0.03 10.58
C LEU A 160 10.17 -0.65 9.99
N LEU A 161 10.49 -1.88 10.37
CA LEU A 161 11.72 -2.54 9.92
C LEU A 161 11.65 -2.98 8.46
N ALA A 162 10.49 -3.52 8.05
CA ALA A 162 10.29 -3.97 6.67
C ALA A 162 10.22 -2.79 5.67
N ALA A 163 9.68 -1.63 6.08
CA ALA A 163 9.76 -0.40 5.28
C ALA A 163 11.22 0.02 5.03
N CYS A 164 12.09 -0.04 6.04
CA CYS A 164 13.50 0.29 5.87
C CYS A 164 14.22 -0.67 4.90
N PHE A 165 13.91 -1.97 4.92
CA PHE A 165 14.53 -2.93 4.01
C PHE A 165 14.02 -2.80 2.57
N ILE A 166 12.71 -2.65 2.36
CA ILE A 166 12.14 -2.46 1.01
C ILE A 166 12.57 -1.13 0.39
N ALA A 167 12.77 -0.08 1.20
CA ALA A 167 13.23 1.20 0.69
C ALA A 167 14.59 1.11 -0.03
N ILE A 168 15.51 0.26 0.45
CA ILE A 168 16.92 0.20 0.00
C ILE A 168 17.22 -1.06 -0.85
N VAL A 169 16.30 -2.03 -0.94
CA VAL A 169 16.58 -3.29 -1.63
C VAL A 169 16.90 -3.06 -3.13
N PRO A 170 18.09 -3.47 -3.61
CA PRO A 170 18.54 -3.14 -4.96
C PRO A 170 17.67 -3.78 -6.05
N GLY A 171 17.10 -4.96 -5.78
CA GLY A 171 16.21 -5.64 -6.73
C GLY A 171 14.88 -4.92 -6.96
N TYR A 172 14.40 -4.12 -6.00
CA TYR A 172 13.23 -3.26 -6.25
C TYR A 172 13.67 -1.93 -6.87
N ILE A 173 14.80 -1.36 -6.44
CA ILE A 173 15.35 -0.12 -6.99
C ILE A 173 15.56 -0.24 -8.51
N SER A 174 16.12 -1.35 -9.00
CA SER A 174 16.41 -1.53 -10.43
C SER A 174 15.18 -1.44 -11.34
N ARG A 175 13.98 -1.72 -10.81
CA ARG A 175 12.70 -1.71 -11.53
C ARG A 175 11.81 -0.51 -11.21
N SER A 176 12.28 0.39 -10.35
CA SER A 176 11.52 1.56 -9.89
C SER A 176 12.35 2.85 -9.88
N VAL A 177 13.40 2.90 -10.70
CA VAL A 177 14.22 4.10 -10.88
C VAL A 177 13.39 5.21 -11.52
N ALA A 178 13.64 6.46 -11.16
CA ALA A 178 13.02 7.60 -11.83
C ALA A 178 13.30 7.55 -13.34
N GLY A 179 12.24 7.68 -14.15
CA GLY A 179 12.31 7.54 -15.61
C GLY A 179 12.03 6.13 -16.16
N SER A 180 12.00 5.09 -15.31
CA SER A 180 11.49 3.76 -15.67
C SER A 180 9.97 3.74 -15.50
N PHE A 181 9.25 4.15 -16.55
CA PHE A 181 7.78 4.22 -16.57
C PHE A 181 7.18 2.87 -16.99
N ASP A 182 7.34 1.87 -16.13
CA ASP A 182 6.87 0.51 -16.35
C ASP A 182 5.92 0.02 -15.24
N ASN A 183 5.13 -1.01 -15.57
CA ASN A 183 4.08 -1.57 -14.72
C ASN A 183 4.62 -2.19 -13.43
N GLU A 184 5.87 -2.69 -13.46
CA GLU A 184 6.49 -3.38 -12.32
C GLU A 184 6.54 -2.51 -11.06
N GLY A 185 6.82 -1.20 -11.20
CA GLY A 185 6.95 -0.27 -10.08
C GLY A 185 5.66 -0.11 -9.27
N ILE A 186 4.51 -0.05 -9.95
CA ILE A 186 3.18 0.10 -9.34
C ILE A 186 2.61 -1.26 -8.93
N ALA A 187 2.89 -2.32 -9.70
CA ALA A 187 2.42 -3.67 -9.42
C ALA A 187 2.90 -4.17 -8.05
N ILE A 188 4.16 -3.88 -7.67
CA ILE A 188 4.71 -4.27 -6.36
C ILE A 188 3.96 -3.58 -5.22
N PHE A 189 3.65 -2.28 -5.35
CA PHE A 189 2.83 -1.55 -4.38
C PHE A 189 1.42 -2.16 -4.25
N ALA A 190 0.77 -2.40 -5.39
CA ALA A 190 -0.58 -2.93 -5.43
C ALA A 190 -0.65 -4.36 -4.85
N LEU A 191 0.36 -5.20 -5.10
CA LEU A 191 0.50 -6.52 -4.51
C LEU A 191 0.63 -6.45 -2.99
N GLN A 192 1.55 -5.63 -2.46
CA GLN A 192 1.74 -5.49 -1.02
C GLN A 192 0.47 -4.99 -0.31
N PHE A 193 -0.23 -4.03 -0.93
CA PHE A 193 -1.50 -3.52 -0.42
C PHE A 193 -2.61 -4.59 -0.45
N THR A 194 -2.65 -5.42 -1.49
CA THR A 194 -3.59 -6.54 -1.60
C THR A 194 -3.36 -7.58 -0.52
N TYR A 195 -2.10 -7.98 -0.28
CA TYR A 195 -1.77 -8.92 0.79
C TYR A 195 -2.11 -8.35 2.18
N TYR A 196 -1.85 -7.06 2.40
CA TYR A 196 -2.24 -6.38 3.63
C TYR A 196 -3.76 -6.45 3.84
N LEU A 197 -4.55 -6.05 2.85
CA LEU A 197 -6.01 -6.12 2.93
C LEU A 197 -6.53 -7.55 3.06
N TRP A 198 -5.87 -8.53 2.42
CA TRP A 198 -6.21 -9.93 2.54
C TRP A 198 -6.08 -10.42 3.99
N VAL A 199 -4.91 -10.20 4.61
CA VAL A 199 -4.67 -10.59 6.01
C VAL A 199 -5.58 -9.83 6.98
N CYS A 200 -5.82 -8.54 6.74
CA CYS A 200 -6.79 -7.77 7.52
C CYS A 200 -8.22 -8.31 7.39
N THR A 201 -8.63 -8.77 6.20
CA THR A 201 -9.96 -9.36 5.98
C THR A 201 -10.12 -10.71 6.67
N LEU A 202 -9.04 -11.50 6.79
CA LEU A 202 -9.08 -12.76 7.54
C LEU A 202 -9.21 -12.54 9.05
N ASN A 203 -8.57 -11.50 9.59
CA ASN A 203 -8.65 -11.16 11.01
C ASN A 203 -9.91 -10.34 11.37
N CYS A 204 -10.48 -9.62 10.41
CA CYS A 204 -11.61 -8.73 10.63
C CYS A 204 -12.80 -9.16 9.74
N TYR A 205 -13.84 -9.73 10.34
CA TYR A 205 -15.06 -10.23 9.67
C TYR A 205 -15.96 -9.12 9.08
N PHE A 206 -15.41 -7.96 8.71
CA PHE A 206 -16.18 -6.81 8.27
C PHE A 206 -16.42 -6.81 6.75
N ILE A 207 -17.68 -6.78 6.33
CA ILE A 207 -18.11 -6.81 4.91
C ILE A 207 -17.49 -5.67 4.08
N LEU A 208 -17.24 -4.51 4.66
CA LEU A 208 -16.65 -3.35 3.97
C LEU A 208 -15.19 -3.61 3.56
N LEU A 209 -14.45 -4.46 4.30
CA LEU A 209 -13.10 -4.90 3.91
C LEU A 209 -13.16 -5.88 2.73
N LYS A 210 -14.20 -6.73 2.65
CA LYS A 210 -14.42 -7.60 1.48
C LYS A 210 -14.70 -6.81 0.20
N PHE A 211 -15.43 -5.69 0.30
CA PHE A 211 -15.68 -4.80 -0.84
C PHE A 211 -14.41 -4.04 -1.27
N LYS A 212 -13.67 -3.46 -0.31
CA LYS A 212 -12.35 -2.84 -0.57
C LYS A 212 -11.38 -3.82 -1.22
N ARG A 213 -11.38 -5.09 -0.82
CA ARG A 213 -10.55 -6.14 -1.42
C ARG A 213 -10.86 -6.35 -2.90
N ARG A 214 -12.14 -6.38 -3.29
CA ARG A 214 -12.50 -6.61 -4.71
C ARG A 214 -12.01 -5.49 -5.60
N ILE A 215 -12.21 -4.23 -5.19
CA ILE A 215 -11.71 -3.06 -5.90
C ILE A 215 -10.19 -3.10 -6.08
N VAL A 216 -9.46 -3.50 -5.04
CA VAL A 216 -7.99 -3.56 -5.10
C VAL A 216 -7.51 -4.73 -5.95
N LEU A 217 -8.21 -5.87 -5.93
CA LEU A 217 -7.92 -6.99 -6.81
C LEU A 217 -8.15 -6.61 -8.27
N ASP A 218 -9.26 -5.91 -8.56
CA ASP A 218 -9.57 -5.41 -9.90
C ASP A 218 -8.53 -4.36 -10.35
N PHE A 219 -8.04 -3.54 -9.43
CA PHE A 219 -6.91 -2.62 -9.67
C PHE A 219 -5.61 -3.37 -9.98
N VAL A 220 -5.25 -4.41 -9.21
CA VAL A 220 -4.06 -5.24 -9.48
C VAL A 220 -4.16 -5.99 -10.81
N MET A 221 -5.36 -6.47 -11.16
CA MET A 221 -5.61 -7.10 -12.46
C MET A 221 -5.41 -6.10 -13.61
N SER A 222 -5.59 -4.80 -13.35
CA SER A 222 -5.30 -3.73 -14.31
C SER A 222 -3.79 -3.48 -14.53
N PHE A 223 -2.90 -4.24 -13.89
CA PHE A 223 -1.44 -4.23 -14.13
C PHE A 223 -0.88 -5.59 -14.52
N ASN A 224 -1.67 -6.68 -14.48
CA ASN A 224 -1.18 -8.02 -14.77
C ASN A 224 -1.28 -8.34 -16.26
N GLY A 225 -0.24 -7.99 -17.02
CA GLY A 225 0.13 -8.67 -18.26
C GLY A 225 1.36 -9.53 -18.01
N TRP A 226 1.16 -10.78 -17.64
CA TRP A 226 2.14 -11.84 -17.86
C TRP A 226 1.78 -12.56 -19.16
#